data_AF-A0A0Q6QXR7-F1
#
_entry.id   AF-A0A0Q6QXR7-F1
#
_cell.length_a   1.000
_cell.length_b   1.000
_cell.length_c   1.000
_cell.angle_alpha   90.00
_cell.angle_beta   90.00
_cell.angle_gamma   90.00
#
_symmetry.space_group_name_H-M   'P 1'
#
loop_
_entity.id
_entity.type
_entity.pdbx_description
1 polymer ?
#
loop_
_entity_poly.entity_id
_entity_poly.type
_entity_poly.pdbx_seq_one_letter_code
_entity_poly.pdbx_strand_id
1 'polypeptide(L)'
;MLECPVQSEVSYLLQQSDAVAARLYPGEYRRPINAESLGKTNTYVLIARIAEKAVGMCVLFDRGDRSTELKRMIVDAASRRPK
;
A
#
# COMPACT_ATOMS: atom_id res chain seq x y z
N MET A 1 2.76 -11.93 -11.06
CA MET A 1 1.81 -12.97 -10.62
C MET A 1 0.66 -12.27 -9.91
N LEU A 2 -0.60 -12.66 -10.15
CA LEU A 2 -1.73 -12.12 -9.41
C LEU A 2 -1.73 -12.77 -8.02
N GLU A 3 -1.78 -11.96 -6.98
CA GLU A 3 -1.44 -12.39 -5.63
C GLU A 3 -2.60 -12.13 -4.66
N CYS A 4 -2.79 -13.02 -3.69
CA CYS A 4 -3.85 -12.88 -2.69
C CYS A 4 -3.61 -11.59 -1.87
N PRO A 5 -4.61 -10.69 -1.74
CA PRO A 5 -4.46 -9.47 -0.95
C PRO A 5 -4.33 -9.75 0.56
N VAL A 6 -4.71 -10.95 1.01
CA VAL A 6 -4.62 -11.39 2.42
C VAL A 6 -3.31 -12.15 2.67
N GLN A 7 -2.20 -11.58 2.22
CA GLN A 7 -0.87 -12.05 2.57
C GLN A 7 -0.37 -11.31 3.82
N SER A 8 0.32 -12.03 4.70
CA SER A 8 0.90 -11.49 5.92
C SER A 8 1.88 -10.35 5.62
N GLU A 9 2.70 -10.49 4.57
CA GLU A 9 3.66 -9.46 4.16
C GLU A 9 2.98 -8.19 3.64
N VAL A 10 1.90 -8.33 2.85
CA VAL A 10 1.11 -7.20 2.36
C VAL A 10 0.40 -6.48 3.52
N SER A 11 -0.12 -7.24 4.48
CA SER A 11 -0.73 -6.70 5.70
C SER A 11 0.29 -5.91 6.55
N TYR A 12 1.52 -6.41 6.65
CA TYR A 12 2.61 -5.71 7.35
C TYR A 12 2.96 -4.39 6.67
N LEU A 13 3.07 -4.36 5.34
CA LEU A 13 3.32 -3.13 4.59
C LEU A 13 2.15 -2.13 4.72
N LEU A 14 0.90 -2.60 4.71
CA LEU A 14 -0.28 -1.78 4.95
C LEU A 14 -0.24 -1.14 6.35
N GLN A 15 0.12 -1.91 7.38
CA GLN A 15 0.25 -1.42 8.74
C GLN A 15 1.34 -0.35 8.86
N GLN A 16 2.51 -0.55 8.24
CA GLN A 16 3.57 0.47 8.18
C GLN A 16 3.11 1.73 7.47
N SER A 17 2.41 1.59 6.33
CA SER A 17 1.86 2.75 5.61
C SER A 17 0.85 3.52 6.46
N ASP A 18 0.01 2.81 7.21
CA ASP A 18 -0.98 3.40 8.08
C ASP A 18 -0.28 4.18 9.21
N ALA A 19 0.70 3.57 9.89
CA ALA A 19 1.50 4.24 10.93
C ALA A 19 2.18 5.52 10.42
N VAL A 20 2.79 5.50 9.23
CA VAL A 20 3.37 6.69 8.60
C VAL A 20 2.32 7.76 8.34
N ALA A 21 1.18 7.39 7.76
CA ALA A 21 0.10 8.35 7.51
C ALA A 21 -0.45 8.97 8.80
N ALA A 22 -0.38 8.26 9.95
CA ALA A 22 -0.96 8.73 11.21
C ALA A 22 -0.11 9.84 11.78
N ARG A 23 1.20 9.69 11.63
CA ARG A 23 2.18 10.69 12.00
C ARG A 23 2.13 11.92 11.10
N LEU A 24 1.86 11.76 9.80
CA LEU A 24 1.79 12.87 8.85
C LEU A 24 0.48 13.65 8.90
N TYR A 25 -0.64 12.97 9.15
CA TYR A 25 -1.98 13.54 9.15
C TYR A 25 -2.72 13.18 10.45
N PRO A 26 -2.38 13.83 11.58
CA PRO A 26 -3.11 13.63 12.82
C PRO A 26 -4.51 14.26 12.72
N GLY A 27 -5.57 13.47 12.95
CA GLY A 27 -6.96 13.96 12.99
C GLY A 27 -7.94 13.25 12.04
N GLU A 28 -9.13 13.83 11.86
CA GLU A 28 -10.30 13.17 11.27
C GLU A 28 -10.25 12.93 9.75
N TYR A 29 -9.33 13.54 9.02
CA TYR A 29 -9.26 13.41 7.55
C TYR A 29 -8.54 12.13 7.08
N ARG A 30 -8.15 11.25 8.00
CA ARG A 30 -7.50 9.99 7.67
C ARG A 30 -8.54 8.93 7.27
N ARG A 31 -8.48 8.49 6.01
CA ARG A 31 -9.16 7.25 5.58
C ARG A 31 -8.16 6.09 5.58
N PRO A 32 -8.31 5.09 6.48
CA PRO A 32 -7.48 3.89 6.45
C PRO A 32 -7.70 3.15 5.13
N ILE A 33 -6.60 2.68 4.51
CA ILE A 33 -6.66 1.69 3.44
C ILE A 33 -6.31 0.36 4.10
N ASN A 34 -7.32 -0.49 4.24
CA ASN A 34 -7.20 -1.86 4.76
C ASN A 34 -7.50 -2.87 3.63
N ALA A 35 -7.25 -4.15 3.87
CA ALA A 35 -7.47 -5.21 2.88
C ALA A 35 -8.90 -5.22 2.31
N GLU A 36 -9.90 -4.90 3.14
CA GLU A 36 -11.30 -4.81 2.72
C GLU A 36 -11.55 -3.64 1.76
N SER A 37 -10.97 -2.46 2.03
CA SER A 37 -11.06 -1.29 1.15
C SER A 37 -10.40 -1.51 -0.22
N LEU A 38 -9.41 -2.41 -0.28
CA LEU A 38 -8.71 -2.80 -1.49
C LEU A 38 -9.49 -3.82 -2.33
N GLY A 39 -10.50 -4.48 -1.75
CA GLY A 39 -11.39 -5.39 -2.46
C GLY A 39 -12.41 -4.68 -3.36
N LYS A 40 -12.41 -3.33 -3.39
CA LYS A 40 -13.29 -2.55 -4.27
C LYS A 40 -12.83 -2.65 -5.72
N THR A 41 -13.79 -2.74 -6.64
CA THR A 41 -13.57 -2.66 -8.09
C THR A 41 -12.72 -1.43 -8.43
N ASN A 42 -11.77 -1.59 -9.35
CA ASN A 42 -10.82 -0.56 -9.81
C ASN A 42 -9.68 -0.19 -8.83
N THR A 43 -9.43 -1.00 -7.81
CA THR A 43 -8.25 -0.84 -6.94
C THR A 43 -7.20 -1.89 -7.28
N TYR A 44 -5.95 -1.47 -7.42
CA TYR A 44 -4.81 -2.35 -7.67
C TYR A 44 -3.74 -2.16 -6.60
N VAL A 45 -3.21 -3.28 -6.10
CA VAL A 45 -2.06 -3.30 -5.20
C VAL A 45 -0.88 -3.86 -5.95
N LEU A 46 0.19 -3.08 -6.08
CA LEU A 46 1.45 -3.55 -6.62
C LEU A 46 2.43 -3.77 -5.47
N ILE A 47 3.11 -4.91 -5.46
CA ILE A 47 4.10 -5.29 -4.45
C ILE A 47 5.47 -5.30 -5.10
N ALA A 48 6.42 -4.58 -4.50
CA ALA A 48 7.83 -4.68 -4.84
C ALA A 48 8.45 -5.82 -4.02
N ARG A 49 9.08 -6.78 -4.70
CA ARG A 49 9.73 -7.94 -4.06
C ARG A 49 11.23 -7.95 -4.35
N ILE A 50 12.04 -8.39 -3.37
CA ILE A 50 13.46 -8.72 -3.54
C ILE A 50 13.66 -10.14 -3.01
N ALA A 51 14.13 -11.06 -3.87
CA ALA A 51 14.29 -12.47 -3.54
C ALA A 51 13.03 -13.03 -2.84
N GLU A 52 11.87 -12.87 -3.49
CA GLU A 52 10.53 -13.24 -3.00
C GLU A 52 9.99 -12.48 -1.78
N LYS A 53 10.83 -11.78 -1.01
CA LYS A 53 10.37 -10.97 0.13
C LYS A 53 9.71 -9.67 -0.35
N ALA A 54 8.50 -9.37 0.13
CA ALA A 54 7.89 -8.06 -0.08
C ALA A 54 8.67 -6.95 0.66
N VAL A 55 9.15 -5.96 -0.08
CA VAL A 55 9.94 -4.82 0.43
C VAL A 55 9.26 -3.47 0.23
N GLY A 56 8.15 -3.44 -0.50
CA GLY A 56 7.38 -2.22 -0.70
C GLY A 56 6.04 -2.49 -1.37
N MET A 57 5.17 -1.50 -1.34
CA MET A 57 3.88 -1.57 -2.02
C MET A 57 3.43 -0.20 -2.50
N CYS A 58 2.55 -0.21 -3.50
CA CYS A 58 1.72 0.93 -3.82
C CYS A 58 0.26 0.54 -4.11
N VAL A 59 -0.65 1.45 -3.80
CA VAL A 59 -2.08 1.31 -4.08
C VAL A 59 -2.48 2.30 -5.15
N LEU A 60 -3.05 1.77 -6.22
CA LEU A 60 -3.50 2.48 -7.39
C LEU A 60 -5.03 2.40 -7.50
N PHE A 61 -5.67 3.51 -7.85
CA PHE A 61 -7.10 3.58 -8.13
C PHE A 61 -7.28 3.96 -9.60
N ASP A 62 -7.86 3.07 -10.39
CA ASP A 62 -8.24 3.37 -11.78
C ASP A 62 -9.48 4.26 -11.79
N ARG A 63 -9.37 5.37 -12.52
CA ARG A 63 -10.40 6.40 -12.63
C ARG A 63 -11.32 6.18 -13.82
N GLY A 64 -11.03 5.21 -14.68
CA GLY A 64 -11.82 4.87 -15.88
C GLY A 64 -11.60 5.81 -17.08
N ASP A 65 -10.67 6.76 -16.98
CA ASP A 65 -10.32 7.74 -18.02
C ASP A 65 -8.93 7.50 -18.62
N ARG A 66 -8.39 6.28 -18.45
CA ARG A 66 -7.00 5.88 -18.75
C ARG A 66 -5.95 6.55 -17.84
N SER A 67 -6.38 7.20 -16.75
CA SER A 67 -5.50 7.66 -15.70
C SER A 67 -5.67 6.82 -14.42
N THR A 68 -4.66 6.85 -13.57
CA THR A 68 -4.65 6.12 -12.31
C THR A 68 -4.14 7.01 -11.20
N GLU A 69 -4.83 7.02 -10.06
CA GLU A 69 -4.40 7.75 -8.87
C GLU A 69 -3.54 6.87 -7.96
N LEU A 70 -2.34 7.34 -7.62
CA LEU A 70 -1.50 6.73 -6.60
C LEU A 70 -1.92 7.24 -5.21
N LYS A 71 -2.63 6.42 -4.44
CA LYS A 71 -3.09 6.84 -3.09
C LYS A 71 -2.06 6.61 -1.99
N ARG A 72 -1.30 5.51 -2.08
CA ARG A 72 -0.28 5.16 -1.08
C ARG A 72 0.92 4.52 -1.75
N MET A 73 2.10 4.86 -1.25
CA MET A 73 3.35 4.18 -1.58
C MET A 73 4.17 4.08 -0.30
N ILE A 74 4.68 2.89 -0.01
CA ILE A 74 5.54 2.66 1.14
C ILE A 74 6.63 1.66 0.75
N VAL A 75 7.83 1.91 1.26
CA VAL A 75 8.92 0.93 1.27
C VAL A 75 9.08 0.48 2.71
N ASP A 76 9.24 -0.83 2.93
CA ASP A 76 9.55 -1.40 4.24
C ASP A 76 10.72 -0.63 4.87
N ALA A 77 10.55 -0.18 6.12
CA ALA A 77 11.55 0.63 6.80
C ALA A 77 12.94 -0.07 6.84
N ALA A 78 12.96 -1.40 7.00
CA ALA A 78 14.19 -2.18 7.00
C ALA A 78 14.89 -2.27 5.63
N SER A 79 14.18 -1.94 4.55
CA SER A 79 14.68 -1.99 3.17
C SER A 79 15.05 -0.61 2.62
N ARG A 80 14.82 0.46 3.40
CA ARG A 80 15.22 1.82 3.02
C ARG A 80 16.72 1.99 3.23
N ARG A 81 17.41 2.61 2.27
CA ARG A 81 18.79 3.05 2.51
C ARG A 81 18.77 4.13 3.59
N PRO A 82 19.69 4.09 4.58
CA PRO A 82 19.88 5.20 5.49
C PRO A 82 20.24 6.44 4.67
N LYS A 83 19.70 7.59 5.10
CA LYS A 83 19.88 8.87 4.43
C LYS A 83 21.26 9.44 4.69
#